data_AF-A0A2K3US15-F1
#
_entry.id   AF-A0A2K3US15-F1
#
_cell.length_a   1.000
_cell.length_b   1.000
_cell.length_c   1.000
_cell.angle_alpha   90.00
_cell.angle_beta   90.00
_cell.angle_gamma   90.00
#
_symmetry.space_group_name_H-M   'P 1'
#
loop_
_entity.id
_entity.type
_entity.pdbx_description
1 polymer ?
#
loop_
_entity_poly.entity_id
_entity_poly.type
_entity_poly.pdbx_seq_one_letter_code
_entity_poly.pdbx_strand_id
1 'polypeptide(L)'
;MLHLSAEMLAGSLGKNQSTYHAWVQRLQAQGYLHARPHYTTVTARDGQRVTVVNGTLYAIRVEPGHQAHLSYEDLTRSYRDLDADREAGRTAWKVMQQAAQLD
;
A
#
# COMPACT_ATOMS: atom_id res chain seq x y z
N MET A 1 -2.06 -6.07 -0.07
CA MET A 1 -0.81 -5.32 0.12
C MET A 1 -0.43 -4.70 -1.22
N LEU A 2 -0.08 -3.42 -1.25
CA LEU A 2 0.50 -2.78 -2.44
C LEU A 2 2.00 -2.62 -2.22
N HIS A 3 2.81 -2.87 -3.25
CA HIS A 3 4.26 -2.68 -3.23
C HIS A 3 4.65 -1.72 -4.35
N LEU A 4 4.90 -0.47 -3.99
CA LEU A 4 5.12 0.62 -4.94
C LEU A 4 6.09 1.63 -4.29
N SER A 5 6.80 2.40 -5.11
CA SER A 5 7.57 3.53 -4.59
C SER A 5 6.65 4.74 -4.30
N ALA A 6 7.05 5.60 -3.36
CA ALA A 6 6.30 6.81 -3.03
C ALA A 6 6.16 7.75 -4.23
N GLU A 7 7.19 7.79 -5.09
CA GLU A 7 7.23 8.59 -6.31
C GLU A 7 6.19 8.15 -7.33
N MET A 8 6.04 6.84 -7.54
CA MET A 8 5.04 6.30 -8.46
C MET A 8 3.62 6.59 -7.97
N LEU A 9 3.36 6.44 -6.67
CA LEU A 9 2.07 6.78 -6.08
C LEU A 9 1.78 8.28 -6.19
N ALA A 10 2.73 9.13 -5.82
CA ALA A 10 2.60 10.58 -5.94
C ALA A 10 2.29 10.99 -7.40
N GLY A 11 3.03 10.44 -8.37
CA GLY A 11 2.80 10.65 -9.80
C GLY A 11 1.39 10.22 -10.24
N SER A 12 0.95 9.04 -9.83
CA SER A 12 -0.40 8.53 -10.17
C SER A 12 -1.54 9.39 -9.61
N LEU A 13 -1.30 10.05 -8.47
CA LEU A 13 -2.26 10.94 -7.81
C LEU A 13 -2.16 12.40 -8.31
N GLY A 14 -1.22 12.70 -9.22
CA GLY A 14 -0.94 14.07 -9.66
C GLY A 14 -0.49 14.99 -8.51
N LYS A 15 0.23 14.43 -7.51
CA LYS A 15 0.74 15.16 -6.35
C LYS A 15 2.27 15.07 -6.28
N ASN A 16 2.88 15.99 -5.55
CA ASN A 16 4.30 15.89 -5.22
C ASN A 16 4.54 14.87 -4.09
N GLN A 17 5.77 14.36 -4.00
CA GLN A 17 6.16 13.37 -2.98
C GLN A 17 5.97 13.90 -1.55
N SER A 18 6.28 15.16 -1.28
CA SER A 18 6.13 15.75 0.06
C SER A 18 4.68 15.71 0.55
N THR A 19 3.73 16.01 -0.34
CA THR A 19 2.29 15.94 -0.09
C THR A 19 1.87 14.49 0.17
N TYR A 20 2.37 13.57 -0.66
CA TYR A 20 2.13 12.14 -0.46
C TYR A 20 2.60 11.66 0.92
N HIS A 21 3.83 11.99 1.31
CA HIS A 21 4.37 11.63 2.63
C HIS A 21 3.57 12.24 3.78
N ALA A 22 3.16 13.51 3.67
CA ALA A 22 2.33 14.15 4.68
C ALA A 22 0.97 13.44 4.86
N TRP A 23 0.35 13.00 3.76
CA TRP A 23 -0.91 12.25 3.82
C TRP A 23 -0.73 10.83 4.36
N VAL A 24 0.34 10.13 3.98
CA VAL A 24 0.69 8.81 4.56
C VAL A 24 0.78 8.90 6.08
N GLN A 25 1.48 9.89 6.61
CA GLN A 25 1.59 10.07 8.07
C GLN A 25 0.23 10.29 8.73
N ARG A 26 -0.62 11.16 8.15
CA ARG A 26 -1.95 11.46 8.69
C ARG A 26 -2.88 10.24 8.67
N LEU A 27 -2.93 9.53 7.55
CA LEU A 27 -3.77 8.34 7.40
C LEU A 27 -3.30 7.19 8.30
N GLN A 28 -1.99 7.08 8.51
CA GLN A 28 -1.44 6.09 9.44
C GLN A 28 -1.77 6.43 10.90
N ALA A 29 -1.68 7.70 11.29
CA ALA A 29 -2.08 8.14 12.63
C ALA A 29 -3.57 7.91 12.92
N GLN A 30 -4.41 7.93 11.87
CA GLN A 30 -5.84 7.64 11.97
C GLN A 30 -6.19 6.15 11.83
N GLY A 31 -5.20 5.28 11.58
CA GLY A 31 -5.40 3.83 11.45
C GLY A 31 -5.95 3.35 10.11
N TYR A 32 -6.19 4.24 9.13
CA TYR A 32 -6.67 3.87 7.79
C TYR A 32 -5.61 3.15 6.95
N LEU A 33 -4.34 3.34 7.30
CA LEU A 33 -3.17 2.94 6.54
C LEU A 33 -2.10 2.39 7.48
N HIS A 34 -1.37 1.37 7.04
CA HIS A 34 -0.07 1.04 7.60
C HIS A 34 0.94 0.94 6.45
N ALA A 35 1.95 1.80 6.49
CA ALA A 35 3.05 1.84 5.54
C ALA A 35 4.37 1.40 6.20
N ARG A 36 5.14 0.54 5.55
CA ARG A 36 6.51 0.18 5.99
C ARG A 36 7.46 0.01 4.81
N PRO A 37 8.77 0.27 4.98
CA PRO A 37 9.75 0.01 3.93
C PRO A 37 9.74 -1.47 3.51
N HIS A 38 9.86 -1.72 2.21
CA HIS A 38 10.13 -3.05 1.67
C HIS A 38 11.63 -3.21 1.48
N TYR A 39 12.21 -4.20 2.17
CA TYR A 39 13.62 -4.54 2.06
C TYR A 39 13.81 -5.70 1.09
N THR A 40 14.79 -5.57 0.21
CA THR A 40 15.25 -6.65 -0.67
C THR A 40 16.77 -6.78 -0.57
N THR A 41 17.32 -7.87 -1.09
CA THR A 41 18.77 -8.02 -1.24
C THR A 41 19.15 -7.85 -2.71
N VAL A 42 20.10 -6.97 -2.99
CA VAL A 42 20.70 -6.80 -4.32
C VAL A 42 22.18 -7.12 -4.27
N THR A 43 22.75 -7.54 -5.40
CA THR A 43 24.19 -7.71 -5.56
C THR A 43 24.81 -6.38 -6.00
N ALA A 44 25.67 -5.81 -5.16
CA ALA A 44 26.42 -4.61 -5.49
C ALA A 44 27.48 -4.89 -6.57
N ARG A 45 28.07 -3.84 -7.14
CA ARG A 45 29.03 -3.94 -8.26
C ARG A 45 30.30 -4.73 -7.89
N ASP A 46 30.66 -4.77 -6.61
CA ASP A 46 31.79 -5.52 -6.05
C ASP A 46 31.45 -6.99 -5.73
N GLY A 47 30.23 -7.44 -6.05
CA GLY A 47 29.76 -8.79 -5.77
C GLY A 47 29.17 -8.97 -4.37
N GLN A 48 29.19 -7.95 -3.50
CA GLN A 48 28.61 -8.06 -2.17
C GLN A 48 27.08 -8.05 -2.21
N ARG A 49 26.43 -8.93 -1.43
CA ARG A 49 24.99 -8.89 -1.22
C ARG A 49 24.65 -7.83 -0.17
N VAL A 50 23.85 -6.84 -0.56
CA VAL A 50 23.44 -5.73 0.31
C VAL A 50 21.93 -5.66 0.43
N THR A 51 21.44 -5.40 1.65
CA THR A 51 20.01 -5.16 1.90
C THR A 51 19.70 -3.71 1.58
N VAL A 52 18.71 -3.48 0.71
CA VAL A 52 18.27 -2.14 0.28
C VAL A 52 16.77 -2.00 0.40
N VAL A 53 16.30 -0.77 0.56
CA VAL A 53 14.88 -0.43 0.43
C VAL A 53 14.60 -0.21 -1.06
N ASN A 54 13.73 -1.01 -1.65
CA ASN A 54 13.34 -0.86 -3.07
C ASN A 54 11.88 -0.43 -3.27
N GLY A 55 11.16 -0.15 -2.19
CA GLY A 55 9.79 0.30 -2.24
C GLY A 55 9.15 0.37 -0.85
N THR A 56 7.85 0.59 -0.83
CA THR A 56 7.08 0.64 0.41
C THR A 56 5.90 -0.32 0.31
N LEU A 57 5.60 -1.00 1.40
CA LEU A 57 4.43 -1.85 1.56
C LEU A 57 3.31 -1.05 2.19
N TYR A 58 2.10 -1.21 1.66
CA TYR A 58 0.90 -0.57 2.18
C TYR A 58 -0.19 -1.60 2.50
N ALA A 59 -0.76 -1.50 3.70
CA ALA A 59 -2.08 -2.01 4.04
C ALA A 59 -3.05 -0.84 4.13
N ILE A 60 -4.23 -1.00 3.53
CA ILE A 60 -5.32 -0.01 3.56
C ILE A 60 -6.56 -0.73 4.08
N ARG A 61 -7.23 -0.12 5.05
CA ARG A 61 -8.53 -0.60 5.57
C ARG A 61 -9.52 0.56 5.53
N VAL A 62 -10.67 0.29 4.93
CA VAL A 62 -11.77 1.26 4.75
C VAL A 62 -12.99 0.86 5.61
N GLU A 63 -12.89 -0.27 6.32
CA GLU A 63 -13.97 -0.78 7.16
C GLU A 63 -13.99 -0.05 8.52
N PRO A 64 -15.15 0.41 9.00
CA PRO A 64 -15.28 1.03 10.31
C PRO A 64 -14.76 0.13 11.44
N GLY A 65 -14.10 0.73 12.44
CA GLY A 65 -13.59 0.03 13.62
C GLY A 65 -12.35 -0.84 13.41
N HIS A 66 -11.84 -0.96 12.17
CA HIS A 66 -10.66 -1.75 11.86
C HIS A 66 -9.43 -0.87 11.64
N GLN A 67 -8.30 -1.26 12.24
CA GLN A 67 -7.01 -0.63 11.96
C GLN A 67 -6.26 -1.38 10.87
N ALA A 68 -5.70 -0.64 9.91
CA ALA A 68 -4.79 -1.21 8.94
C ALA A 68 -3.54 -1.74 9.65
N HIS A 69 -3.20 -2.99 9.38
CA HIS A 69 -1.99 -3.62 9.90
C HIS A 69 -1.38 -4.52 8.83
N LEU A 70 -0.05 -4.49 8.75
CA LEU A 70 0.75 -5.41 7.94
C LEU A 70 1.34 -6.47 8.86
N SER A 71 0.74 -7.65 8.88
CA SER A 71 1.31 -8.80 9.58
C SER A 71 2.56 -9.32 8.85
N TYR A 72 3.28 -10.24 9.49
CA TYR A 72 4.34 -10.99 8.82
C TYR A 72 3.76 -11.92 7.74
N GLU A 73 2.61 -12.55 8.01
CA GLU A 73 1.94 -13.44 7.07
C GLU A 73 1.49 -12.74 5.79
N ASP A 74 1.17 -11.45 5.85
CA ASP A 74 0.84 -10.67 4.66
C ASP A 74 2.03 -10.58 3.67
N LEU A 75 3.27 -10.81 4.13
CA LEU A 75 4.48 -10.82 3.30
C LEU A 75 4.70 -12.12 2.54
N THR A 76 4.10 -13.21 3.02
CA THR A 76 4.34 -14.56 2.49
C THR A 76 3.23 -15.02 1.55
N ARG A 77 2.13 -14.25 1.44
CA ARG A 77 1.04 -14.54 0.52
C ARG A 77 1.41 -14.21 -0.92
N SER A 78 0.93 -15.05 -1.84
CA SER A 78 0.97 -14.77 -3.27
C SER A 78 0.28 -13.45 -3.60
N TYR A 79 0.77 -12.77 -4.65
CA TYR A 79 0.17 -11.54 -5.14
C TYR A 79 -1.35 -11.71 -5.34
N ARG A 80 -2.08 -10.68 -4.93
CA ARG A 80 -3.54 -10.62 -5.08
C ARG A 80 -3.87 -10.50 -6.56
N ASP A 81 -4.78 -11.35 -7.05
CA ASP A 81 -5.28 -11.29 -8.43
C ASP A 81 -6.24 -10.10 -8.58
N LEU A 82 -5.72 -9.02 -9.15
CA LEU A 82 -6.45 -7.77 -9.35
C LEU A 82 -7.50 -7.86 -10.46
N ASP A 83 -7.32 -8.77 -11.43
CA ASP A 83 -8.29 -8.98 -12.50
C ASP A 83 -9.51 -9.72 -11.95
N ALA A 84 -9.29 -10.78 -11.18
CA ALA A 84 -10.37 -11.48 -10.47
C ALA A 84 -11.11 -10.57 -9.49
N ASP A 85 -10.40 -9.65 -8.81
CA ASP A 85 -11.05 -8.64 -7.97
C ASP A 85 -11.92 -7.67 -8.75
N ARG A 86 -11.47 -7.23 -9.93
CA ARG A 86 -12.25 -6.34 -10.79
C ARG A 86 -13.51 -7.04 -11.27
N GLU A 87 -13.41 -8.28 -11.72
CA GLU A 87 -14.56 -9.10 -12.14
C GLU A 87 -15.55 -9.32 -10.99
N ALA A 88 -15.05 -9.62 -9.78
CA ALA A 88 -15.86 -9.75 -8.58
C ALA A 88 -16.40 -8.39 -8.05
N GLY A 89 -16.03 -7.27 -8.67
CA GLY A 89 -16.40 -5.92 -8.23
C GLY A 89 -15.79 -5.50 -6.89
N ARG A 90 -14.72 -6.16 -6.42
CA ARG A 90 -13.99 -5.80 -5.19
C ARG A 90 -13.04 -4.62 -5.41
N THR A 91 -13.54 -3.56 -6.03
CA THR A 91 -12.80 -2.35 -6.36
C THR A 91 -13.03 -1.26 -5.31
N ALA A 92 -12.03 -0.41 -5.09
CA ALA A 92 -12.17 0.74 -4.19
C ALA A 92 -13.36 1.63 -4.59
N TRP A 93 -13.60 1.83 -5.89
CA TRP A 93 -14.75 2.56 -6.42
C TRP A 93 -16.09 1.98 -5.96
N LYS A 94 -16.26 0.65 -6.04
CA LYS A 94 -17.51 -0.01 -5.64
C LYS A 94 -17.71 0.04 -4.12
N VAL A 95 -16.63 -0.14 -3.35
CA VAL A 95 -16.65 0.02 -1.89
C VAL A 95 -17.07 1.44 -1.49
N MET A 96 -16.53 2.46 -2.18
CA MET A 96 -16.92 3.85 -1.93
C MET A 96 -18.39 4.12 -2.27
N GLN A 97 -18.92 3.56 -3.35
CA GLN A 97 -20.35 3.66 -3.64
C GLN A 97 -21.23 3.02 -2.57
N GLN A 98 -20.82 1.86 -2.05
CA GLN A 98 -21.56 1.18 -0.99
C GLN A 98 -21.52 1.96 0.33
N ALA A 99 -20.37 2.51 0.69
CA ALA A 99 -20.23 3.36 1.88
C ALA A 99 -21.14 4.59 1.78
N ALA A 100 -21.18 5.27 0.62
CA ALA A 100 -22.03 6.43 0.41
C ALA A 100 -23.54 6.14 0.39
N GLN A 101 -23.95 4.86 0.30
CA GLN A 101 -25.36 4.43 0.39
C GLN A 101 -25.78 4.05 1.82
N LEU A 102 -24.81 3.93 2.74
CA LEU A 102 -25.03 3.55 4.14
C LEU A 102 -25.09 4.78 5.08
N ASP A 103 -24.79 5.97 4.56
CA ASP A 103 -24.95 7.29 5.19
C ASP A 103 -26.30 7.93 4.79
#